data_AF-A0A8S8ZFN5-F1
#
_entry.id   AF-A0A8S8ZFN5-F1
#
_cell.length_a   1.000
_cell.length_b   1.000
_cell.length_c   1.000
_cell.angle_alpha   90.00
_cell.angle_beta   90.00
_cell.angle_gamma   90.00
#
_symmetry.space_group_name_H-M   'P 1'
#
loop_
_entity.id
_entity.type
_entity.pdbx_description
1 polymer ?
#
loop_
_entity_poly.entity_id
_entity_poly.type
_entity_poly.pdbx_seq_one_letter_code
_entity_poly.pdbx_strand_id
1 'polypeptide(L)'
;MPQDDMLEHSLKAQSLLLPSAASRRPLTDFFTRALSAFQSSSDAAQKFQVICTAPSHASTSAAAEALGKSYPQQPPAPISPTKRPHTLIVLDSSFNPPTLAHLRMATSAVEDIIKRKGKGEIDGVRLLLLLAVVNADKAPKPAAFDQRLAMMWAFARDVQRALREDEDERPDVLASGPGPKPQLNNQEAEQKQGLDIAVDISLTAKPFFHEKSRAMAESEFYKPPPPEQKEGGKEDTMEQVILAGYDTLIRIFNPKYYGPPPTSVTQVATQIRHVHDPSKKGTPMQQALDLFFSRAKLRVTMRTDDEWGGKAEQMAYLESLLSEEGLQKIGGSKGWKDRIEMVERLTEERDSTEVVSSTYARKAAEREEWGKLGRLVSPGVGKWIEGERLYVVDVRPGDVD
;
A
#
# COMPACT_ATOMS: atom_id res chain seq x y z
N MET A 1 25.15 -28.07 21.62
CA MET A 1 25.61 -27.07 20.65
C MET A 1 25.41 -25.70 21.27
N PRO A 2 26.40 -24.80 21.27
CA PRO A 2 26.33 -23.56 22.04
C PRO A 2 25.41 -22.55 21.35
N GLN A 3 24.66 -21.79 22.15
CA GLN A 3 23.67 -20.79 21.70
C GLN A 3 24.23 -19.70 20.77
N ASP A 4 25.56 -19.50 20.76
CA ASP A 4 26.24 -18.55 19.87
C ASP A 4 26.19 -18.97 18.39
N ASP A 5 26.24 -20.28 18.08
CA ASP A 5 26.13 -20.77 16.70
C ASP A 5 24.72 -20.52 16.12
N MET A 6 23.68 -20.55 16.96
CA MET A 6 22.31 -20.27 16.53
C MET A 6 22.07 -18.79 16.23
N LEU A 7 22.65 -17.90 17.03
CA LEU A 7 22.60 -16.45 16.81
C LEU A 7 23.40 -16.06 15.55
N GLU A 8 24.58 -16.64 15.34
CA GLU A 8 25.35 -16.44 14.11
C GLU A 8 24.65 -16.99 12.88
N HIS A 9 24.01 -18.17 12.97
CA HIS A 9 23.24 -18.72 11.86
C HIS A 9 21.99 -17.90 11.55
N SER A 10 21.32 -17.33 12.57
CA SER A 10 20.18 -16.42 12.40
C SER A 10 20.60 -15.10 11.76
N LEU A 11 21.73 -14.53 12.18
CA LEU A 11 22.31 -13.31 11.58
C LEU A 11 22.82 -13.56 10.15
N LYS A 12 23.43 -14.70 9.87
CA LYS A 12 23.83 -15.11 8.50
C LYS A 12 22.62 -15.39 7.60
N ALA A 13 21.55 -16.00 8.12
CA ALA A 13 20.30 -16.19 7.38
C ALA A 13 19.60 -14.86 7.07
N GLN A 14 19.64 -13.90 8.00
CA GLN A 14 19.18 -12.53 7.75
C GLN A 14 20.08 -11.76 6.77
N SER A 15 21.39 -12.08 6.73
CA SER A 15 22.36 -11.51 5.79
C SER A 15 22.23 -12.06 4.36
N LEU A 16 21.73 -13.28 4.19
CA LEU A 16 21.60 -13.97 2.89
C LEU A 16 20.40 -13.50 2.04
N LEU A 17 19.51 -12.66 2.61
CA LEU A 17 18.32 -12.12 1.93
C LEU A 17 18.43 -10.64 1.56
N LEU A 18 19.62 -10.04 1.73
CA LEU A 18 19.85 -8.61 1.54
C LEU A 18 20.53 -8.34 0.19
N PRO A 19 20.13 -7.26 -0.51
CA PRO A 19 20.93 -6.79 -1.61
C PRO A 19 22.20 -6.13 -1.06
N SER A 20 23.37 -6.76 -1.24
CA SER A 20 24.66 -6.06 -1.30
C SER A 20 24.58 -4.83 -2.22
N ALA A 21 25.53 -3.89 -2.11
CA ALA A 21 25.64 -2.76 -3.06
C ALA A 21 25.65 -3.23 -4.54
N ALA A 22 26.21 -4.42 -4.81
CA ALA A 22 26.23 -5.05 -6.13
C ALA A 22 24.84 -5.51 -6.63
N SER A 23 23.90 -5.77 -5.72
CA SER A 23 22.53 -6.21 -6.02
C SER A 23 21.48 -5.09 -5.95
N ARG A 24 21.85 -3.88 -5.48
CA ARG A 24 20.97 -2.70 -5.56
C ARG A 24 20.90 -2.12 -6.96
N ARG A 25 22.03 -2.04 -7.68
CA ARG A 25 22.07 -1.53 -9.06
C ARG A 25 21.16 -2.31 -10.03
N PRO A 26 21.20 -3.66 -10.10
CA PRO A 26 20.30 -4.41 -10.97
C PRO A 26 18.82 -4.17 -10.68
N LEU A 27 18.45 -3.94 -9.42
CA LEU A 27 17.08 -3.66 -9.02
C LEU A 27 16.64 -2.26 -9.48
N THR A 28 17.48 -1.25 -9.27
CA THR A 28 17.21 0.11 -9.76
C THR A 28 17.15 0.13 -11.30
N ASP A 29 18.07 -0.56 -11.99
CA ASP A 29 18.07 -0.69 -13.45
C ASP A 29 16.80 -1.35 -13.97
N PHE A 30 16.30 -2.38 -13.27
CA PHE A 30 15.02 -3.00 -13.58
C PHE A 30 13.88 -1.97 -13.50
N PHE A 31 13.79 -1.21 -12.40
CA PHE A 31 12.72 -0.22 -12.22
C PHE A 31 12.82 0.96 -13.18
N THR A 32 14.02 1.38 -13.54
CA THR A 32 14.26 2.37 -14.59
C THR A 32 13.69 1.90 -15.92
N ARG A 33 14.01 0.67 -16.35
CA ARG A 33 13.45 0.09 -17.58
C ARG A 33 11.94 -0.06 -17.53
N ALA A 34 11.39 -0.54 -16.41
CA ALA A 34 9.95 -0.70 -16.23
C ALA A 34 9.21 0.65 -16.31
N LEU A 35 9.78 1.69 -15.69
CA LEU A 35 9.24 3.06 -15.76
C LEU A 35 9.29 3.61 -17.19
N SER A 36 10.41 3.46 -17.90
CA SER A 36 10.53 3.90 -19.29
C SER A 36 9.54 3.17 -20.21
N ALA A 37 9.32 1.87 -20.00
CA ALA A 37 8.33 1.10 -20.74
C ALA A 37 6.91 1.59 -20.47
N PHE A 38 6.57 1.84 -19.20
CA PHE A 38 5.27 2.39 -18.81
C PHE A 38 5.02 3.77 -19.45
N GLN A 39 6.02 4.66 -19.41
CA GLN A 39 5.91 6.02 -19.95
C GLN A 39 5.85 6.06 -21.48
N SER A 40 6.45 5.08 -22.16
CA SER A 40 6.47 5.02 -23.63
C SER A 40 5.22 4.37 -24.22
N SER A 41 4.35 3.76 -23.41
CA SER A 41 3.12 3.14 -23.90
C SER A 41 2.13 4.20 -24.40
N SER A 42 1.67 4.05 -25.65
CA SER A 42 0.68 4.92 -26.28
C SER A 42 -0.77 4.52 -25.99
N ASP A 43 -0.98 3.41 -25.27
CA ASP A 43 -2.31 2.90 -24.99
C ASP A 43 -2.99 3.71 -23.86
N ALA A 44 -4.00 4.50 -24.22
CA ALA A 44 -4.80 5.28 -23.29
C ALA A 44 -5.56 4.42 -22.26
N ALA A 45 -5.74 3.12 -22.53
CA ALA A 45 -6.26 2.13 -21.58
C ALA A 45 -5.17 1.65 -20.58
N GLN A 46 -3.88 1.70 -20.94
CA GLN A 46 -2.75 1.33 -20.08
C GLN A 46 -2.29 2.45 -19.13
N LYS A 47 -3.22 3.19 -18.52
CA LYS A 47 -2.87 4.10 -17.42
C LYS A 47 -2.78 3.38 -16.07
N PHE A 48 -2.62 2.06 -16.09
CA PHE A 48 -2.33 1.20 -14.95
C PHE A 48 -1.51 0.00 -15.44
N GLN A 49 -0.41 -0.32 -14.77
CA GLN A 49 0.41 -1.49 -15.06
C GLN A 49 1.01 -2.07 -13.78
N VAL A 50 0.84 -3.38 -13.57
CA VAL A 50 1.59 -4.14 -12.57
C VAL A 50 2.98 -4.41 -13.12
N ILE A 51 4.01 -3.90 -12.45
CA ILE A 51 5.40 -4.00 -12.91
C ILE A 51 6.12 -5.21 -12.30
N CYS A 52 5.80 -5.57 -11.06
CA CYS A 52 6.28 -6.78 -10.42
C CYS A 52 5.41 -7.20 -9.24
N THR A 53 5.58 -8.45 -8.82
CA THR A 53 4.90 -9.03 -7.66
C THR A 53 5.94 -9.61 -6.71
N ALA A 54 5.87 -9.25 -5.43
CA ALA A 54 6.50 -10.02 -4.37
C ALA A 54 5.60 -11.24 -4.09
N PRO A 55 6.02 -12.47 -4.45
CA PRO A 55 5.18 -13.66 -4.29
C PRO A 55 4.96 -13.98 -2.82
N SER A 56 3.86 -14.67 -2.50
CA SER A 56 3.69 -15.28 -1.17
C SER A 56 4.77 -16.35 -0.98
N HIS A 57 5.25 -16.50 0.25
CA HIS A 57 6.19 -17.55 0.64
C HIS A 57 5.66 -18.96 0.28
N ALA A 58 4.37 -19.23 0.46
CA ALA A 58 3.75 -20.49 0.03
C ALA A 58 3.95 -20.76 -1.47
N SER A 59 3.79 -19.73 -2.31
CA SER A 59 4.04 -19.82 -3.76
C SER A 59 5.51 -20.08 -4.06
N THR A 60 6.43 -19.48 -3.29
CA THR A 60 7.87 -19.70 -3.48
C THR A 60 8.33 -21.09 -3.01
N SER A 61 7.75 -21.63 -1.93
CA SER A 61 8.08 -22.97 -1.42
C SER A 61 7.65 -24.04 -2.41
N ALA A 62 6.41 -23.97 -2.90
CA ALA A 62 5.89 -24.90 -3.90
C ALA A 62 6.72 -24.88 -5.20
N ALA A 63 7.13 -23.69 -5.65
CA ALA A 63 7.98 -23.55 -6.83
C ALA A 63 9.41 -24.08 -6.58
N ALA A 64 10.00 -23.83 -5.42
CA ALA A 64 11.33 -24.29 -5.06
C ALA A 64 11.39 -25.82 -4.88
N GLU A 65 10.36 -26.41 -4.26
CA GLU A 65 10.18 -27.85 -4.12
C GLU A 65 10.02 -28.54 -5.48
N ALA A 66 9.22 -27.97 -6.38
CA ALA A 66 9.02 -28.52 -7.72
C ALA A 66 10.30 -28.51 -8.58
N LEU A 67 11.24 -27.59 -8.31
CA LEU A 67 12.46 -27.40 -9.11
C LEU A 67 13.74 -27.93 -8.46
N GLY A 68 13.67 -28.45 -7.23
CA GLY A 68 14.79 -29.09 -6.53
C GLY A 68 16.04 -28.19 -6.37
N LYS A 69 15.89 -26.87 -6.42
CA LYS A 69 16.99 -25.88 -6.37
C LYS A 69 16.62 -24.71 -5.48
N SER A 70 17.59 -24.22 -4.71
CA SER A 70 17.55 -22.87 -4.13
C SER A 70 17.47 -21.86 -5.28
N TYR A 71 16.33 -21.19 -5.44
CA TYR A 71 16.13 -20.23 -6.52
C TYR A 71 17.26 -19.18 -6.53
N PRO A 72 18.04 -19.03 -7.61
CA PRO A 72 18.77 -17.79 -7.80
C PRO A 72 17.72 -16.66 -7.81
N GLN A 73 18.02 -15.54 -7.14
CA GLN A 73 17.16 -14.36 -7.06
C GLN A 73 16.74 -13.95 -8.48
N GLN A 74 15.58 -14.42 -8.94
CA GLN A 74 15.07 -14.05 -10.25
C GLN A 74 14.80 -12.54 -10.24
N PRO A 75 15.05 -11.84 -11.36
CA PRO A 75 14.71 -10.44 -11.44
C PRO A 75 13.22 -10.25 -11.12
N PRO A 76 12.82 -9.15 -10.47
CA PRO A 76 11.42 -8.89 -10.21
C PRO A 76 10.62 -8.99 -11.51
N ALA A 77 9.46 -9.62 -11.45
CA ALA A 77 8.59 -9.80 -12.60
C ALA A 77 7.13 -9.75 -12.14
N PRO A 78 6.19 -9.37 -13.02
CA PRO A 78 4.77 -9.44 -12.70
C PRO A 78 4.35 -10.91 -12.60
N ILE A 79 3.63 -11.28 -11.53
CA ILE A 79 3.11 -12.64 -11.32
C ILE A 79 1.60 -12.57 -11.22
N SER A 80 0.93 -12.80 -12.36
CA SER A 80 -0.53 -12.82 -12.43
C SER A 80 -1.12 -13.89 -11.50
N PRO A 81 -2.23 -13.61 -10.81
CA PRO A 81 -2.90 -14.60 -9.98
C PRO A 81 -3.47 -15.73 -10.85
N THR A 82 -3.50 -16.95 -10.32
CA THR A 82 -4.08 -18.13 -11.00
C THR A 82 -5.62 -18.14 -10.96
N LYS A 83 -6.21 -17.42 -10.01
CA LYS A 83 -7.64 -17.17 -9.87
C LYS A 83 -7.88 -15.68 -9.69
N ARG A 84 -9.03 -15.17 -10.11
CA ARG A 84 -9.37 -13.76 -9.88
C ARG A 84 -9.36 -13.48 -8.36
N PRO A 85 -8.69 -12.42 -7.88
CA PRO A 85 -8.76 -12.06 -6.48
C PRO A 85 -10.18 -11.61 -6.12
N HIS A 86 -10.74 -12.11 -5.03
CA HIS A 86 -12.00 -11.62 -4.49
C HIS A 86 -11.81 -10.26 -3.79
N THR A 87 -10.61 -9.96 -3.29
CA THR A 87 -10.30 -8.71 -2.59
C THR A 87 -8.93 -8.16 -2.99
N LEU A 88 -8.91 -6.94 -3.51
CA LEU A 88 -7.70 -6.17 -3.80
C LEU A 88 -7.58 -5.02 -2.82
N ILE A 89 -6.63 -5.12 -1.89
CA ILE A 89 -6.29 -4.04 -0.96
C ILE A 89 -5.35 -3.08 -1.71
N VAL A 90 -5.65 -1.79 -1.73
CA VAL A 90 -4.90 -0.81 -2.50
C VAL A 90 -4.33 0.26 -1.58
N LEU A 91 -3.00 0.34 -1.53
CA LEU A 91 -2.29 1.42 -0.88
C LEU A 91 -1.71 2.36 -1.94
N ASP A 92 -2.37 3.49 -2.12
CA ASP A 92 -2.01 4.54 -3.09
C ASP A 92 -1.27 5.67 -2.37
N SER A 93 0.02 5.84 -2.65
CA SER A 93 0.87 6.82 -1.98
C SER A 93 2.04 7.26 -2.86
N SER A 94 2.68 8.35 -2.47
CA SER A 94 3.91 8.83 -3.12
C SER A 94 5.14 7.99 -2.78
N PHE A 95 5.07 7.19 -1.71
CA PHE A 95 6.13 6.28 -1.24
C PHE A 95 7.53 6.92 -1.21
N ASN A 96 7.64 8.11 -0.61
CA ASN A 96 8.85 8.93 -0.66
C ASN A 96 9.33 9.41 0.72
N PRO A 97 9.76 8.50 1.62
CA PRO A 97 9.73 7.04 1.50
C PRO A 97 8.42 6.41 2.05
N PRO A 98 8.15 5.12 1.81
CA PRO A 98 7.21 4.35 2.65
C PRO A 98 7.60 4.43 4.12
N THR A 99 6.62 4.40 5.03
CA THR A 99 6.84 4.58 6.48
C THR A 99 6.14 3.49 7.29
N LEU A 100 6.40 3.43 8.60
CA LEU A 100 5.67 2.52 9.49
C LEU A 100 4.15 2.80 9.53
N ALA A 101 3.73 4.05 9.24
CA ALA A 101 2.31 4.34 9.08
C ALA A 101 1.70 3.58 7.89
N HIS A 102 2.41 3.54 6.76
CA HIS A 102 2.01 2.76 5.59
C HIS A 102 1.99 1.25 5.91
N LEU A 103 3.00 0.76 6.65
CA LEU A 103 3.09 -0.65 7.07
C LEU A 103 1.86 -1.06 7.88
N ARG A 104 1.50 -0.25 8.89
CA ARG A 104 0.33 -0.48 9.75
C ARG A 104 -0.98 -0.43 8.99
N MET A 105 -1.14 0.51 8.05
CA MET A 105 -2.33 0.56 7.19
C MET A 105 -2.50 -0.74 6.37
N ALA A 106 -1.41 -1.22 5.77
CA ALA A 106 -1.43 -2.43 4.95
C ALA A 106 -1.70 -3.70 5.79
N THR A 107 -0.92 -3.89 6.86
CA THR A 107 -1.00 -5.09 7.73
C THR A 107 -2.36 -5.22 8.40
N SER A 108 -2.83 -4.17 9.07
CA SER A 108 -4.14 -4.18 9.76
C SER A 108 -5.33 -4.37 8.82
N ALA A 109 -5.22 -3.96 7.54
CA ALA A 109 -6.26 -4.22 6.55
C ALA A 109 -6.31 -5.70 6.16
N VAL A 110 -5.15 -6.32 5.94
CA VAL A 110 -5.05 -7.76 5.65
C VAL A 110 -5.58 -8.58 6.82
N GLU A 111 -5.09 -8.31 8.03
CA GLU A 111 -5.50 -9.00 9.25
C GLU A 111 -7.01 -8.92 9.48
N ASP A 112 -7.61 -7.74 9.35
CA ASP A 112 -9.05 -7.57 9.54
C ASP A 112 -9.88 -8.28 8.46
N ILE A 113 -9.44 -8.26 7.20
CA ILE A 113 -10.11 -9.03 6.13
C ILE A 113 -10.06 -10.53 6.44
N ILE A 114 -8.89 -11.05 6.82
CA ILE A 114 -8.74 -12.47 7.15
C ILE A 114 -9.50 -12.84 8.43
N LYS A 115 -9.54 -11.96 9.42
CA LYS A 115 -10.34 -12.14 10.64
C LYS A 115 -11.84 -12.22 10.35
N ARG A 116 -12.35 -11.40 9.41
CA ARG A 116 -13.77 -11.38 9.03
C ARG A 116 -14.16 -12.54 8.10
N LYS A 117 -13.30 -12.91 7.15
CA LYS A 117 -13.61 -13.89 6.10
C LYS A 117 -13.10 -15.31 6.39
N GLY A 118 -12.15 -15.45 7.32
CA GLY A 118 -11.47 -16.71 7.64
C GLY A 118 -10.15 -16.89 6.87
N LYS A 119 -9.21 -17.63 7.48
CA LYS A 119 -7.87 -17.90 6.89
C LYS A 119 -7.93 -18.58 5.52
N GLY A 120 -8.98 -19.35 5.22
CA GLY A 120 -9.17 -20.04 3.94
C GLY A 120 -9.39 -19.11 2.74
N GLU A 121 -9.65 -17.82 2.96
CA GLU A 121 -9.84 -16.83 1.90
C GLU A 121 -8.56 -16.07 1.53
N ILE A 122 -7.41 -16.40 2.16
CA ILE A 122 -6.15 -15.68 1.93
C ILE A 122 -5.68 -15.73 0.48
N ASP A 123 -5.93 -16.84 -0.22
CA ASP A 123 -5.62 -17.01 -1.64
C ASP A 123 -6.40 -16.04 -2.56
N GLY A 124 -7.54 -15.52 -2.07
CA GLY A 124 -8.37 -14.53 -2.75
C GLY A 124 -7.99 -13.09 -2.44
N VAL A 125 -6.98 -12.84 -1.61
CA VAL A 125 -6.55 -11.51 -1.17
C VAL A 125 -5.20 -11.14 -1.78
N ARG A 126 -5.11 -9.95 -2.37
CA ARG A 126 -3.83 -9.34 -2.79
C ARG A 126 -3.71 -7.93 -2.25
N LEU A 127 -2.48 -7.53 -1.95
CA LEU A 127 -2.13 -6.13 -1.65
C LEU A 127 -1.49 -5.51 -2.88
N LEU A 128 -1.89 -4.30 -3.22
CA LEU A 128 -1.36 -3.50 -4.30
C LEU A 128 -0.77 -2.20 -3.76
N LEU A 129 0.53 -2.01 -4.00
CA LEU A 129 1.24 -0.75 -3.79
C LEU A 129 1.20 0.05 -5.10
N LEU A 130 0.46 1.16 -5.09
CA LEU A 130 0.17 1.95 -6.28
C LEU A 130 0.90 3.29 -6.27
N LEU A 131 1.73 3.53 -7.29
CA LEU A 131 2.46 4.79 -7.47
C LEU A 131 1.93 5.57 -8.68
N ALA A 132 1.45 6.79 -8.46
CA ALA A 132 1.02 7.68 -9.54
C ALA A 132 2.21 8.47 -10.13
N VAL A 133 2.37 8.45 -11.46
CA VAL A 133 3.52 9.06 -12.16
C VAL A 133 3.19 10.33 -12.95
N VAL A 134 1.94 10.83 -12.90
CA VAL A 134 1.59 12.09 -13.57
C VAL A 134 2.11 13.28 -12.77
N ASN A 135 3.36 13.63 -13.09
CA ASN A 135 3.89 14.98 -13.18
C ASN A 135 5.22 14.86 -13.96
N ALA A 136 5.13 14.63 -15.27
CA ALA A 136 6.29 14.42 -16.13
C ALA A 136 7.17 15.68 -16.28
N ASP A 137 6.61 16.88 -16.04
CA ASP A 137 7.32 18.16 -16.22
C ASP A 137 8.17 18.59 -15.02
N LYS A 138 8.17 17.82 -13.93
CA LYS A 138 8.99 18.11 -12.75
C LYS A 138 9.67 16.83 -12.28
N ALA A 139 11.00 16.87 -12.14
CA ALA A 139 11.74 15.78 -11.53
C ALA A 139 11.11 15.43 -10.16
N PRO A 140 10.78 14.16 -9.89
CA PRO A 140 10.22 13.74 -8.61
C PRO A 140 11.21 14.08 -7.50
N LYS A 141 10.90 15.10 -6.70
CA LYS A 141 11.73 15.48 -5.54
C LYS A 141 11.20 14.85 -4.24
N PRO A 142 12.08 14.51 -3.29
CA PRO A 142 13.54 14.42 -3.44
C PRO A 142 14.04 13.10 -4.05
N ALA A 143 13.36 11.95 -3.86
CA ALA A 143 13.79 10.70 -4.49
C ALA A 143 13.15 10.49 -5.88
N ALA A 144 13.95 9.95 -6.80
CA ALA A 144 13.54 9.54 -8.13
C ALA A 144 12.55 8.36 -8.11
N PHE A 145 11.76 8.18 -9.18
CA PHE A 145 10.68 7.18 -9.20
C PHE A 145 11.19 5.74 -9.13
N ASP A 146 12.28 5.43 -9.83
CA ASP A 146 13.02 4.16 -9.74
C ASP A 146 13.45 3.83 -8.31
N GLN A 147 13.97 4.82 -7.57
CA GLN A 147 14.33 4.68 -6.17
C GLN A 147 13.11 4.46 -5.26
N ARG A 148 11.99 5.14 -5.54
CA ARG A 148 10.71 4.90 -4.83
C ARG A 148 10.20 3.48 -5.07
N LEU A 149 10.27 3.00 -6.31
CA LEU A 149 9.89 1.62 -6.65
C LEU A 149 10.80 0.59 -5.97
N ALA A 150 12.11 0.86 -5.87
CA ALA A 150 13.03 0.01 -5.12
C ALA A 150 12.71 -0.03 -3.62
N MET A 151 12.38 1.13 -3.02
CA MET A 151 11.87 1.17 -1.65
C MET A 151 10.51 0.47 -1.51
N MET A 152 9.61 0.55 -2.49
CA MET A 152 8.35 -0.20 -2.50
C MET A 152 8.58 -1.71 -2.56
N TRP A 153 9.60 -2.18 -3.27
CA TRP A 153 10.01 -3.58 -3.29
C TRP A 153 10.52 -4.06 -1.93
N ALA A 154 11.38 -3.26 -1.28
CA ALA A 154 11.81 -3.55 0.09
C ALA A 154 10.60 -3.54 1.07
N PHE A 155 9.73 -2.55 0.94
CA PHE A 155 8.54 -2.38 1.76
C PHE A 155 7.55 -3.54 1.60
N ALA A 156 7.32 -4.04 0.38
CA ALA A 156 6.46 -5.21 0.12
C ALA A 156 6.92 -6.44 0.92
N ARG A 157 8.23 -6.69 0.96
CA ARG A 157 8.82 -7.81 1.72
C ARG A 157 8.70 -7.60 3.23
N ASP A 158 8.82 -6.35 3.69
CA ASP A 158 8.63 -6.01 5.10
C ASP A 158 7.16 -6.15 5.53
N VAL A 159 6.19 -5.81 4.67
CA VAL A 159 4.77 -6.09 4.90
C VAL A 159 4.53 -7.59 5.08
N GLN A 160 5.04 -8.40 4.14
CA GLN A 160 4.91 -9.86 4.23
C GLN A 160 5.58 -10.44 5.48
N ARG A 161 6.70 -9.87 5.92
CA ARG A 161 7.37 -10.27 7.16
C ARG A 161 6.52 -9.95 8.39
N ALA A 162 6.03 -8.72 8.47
CA ALA A 162 5.17 -8.27 9.57
C ALA A 162 3.88 -9.10 9.68
N LEU A 163 3.32 -9.56 8.55
CA LEU A 163 2.14 -10.44 8.52
C LEU A 163 2.41 -11.87 8.99
N ARG A 164 3.68 -12.32 8.91
CA ARG A 164 4.10 -13.66 9.34
C ARG A 164 4.49 -13.70 10.81
N GLU A 165 5.07 -12.62 11.33
CA GLU A 165 5.54 -12.53 12.70
C GLU A 165 4.33 -12.47 13.66
N ASP A 166 4.21 -13.50 14.50
CA ASP A 166 3.28 -13.57 15.63
C ASP A 166 3.50 -12.35 16.55
N GLU A 167 2.44 -11.83 17.16
CA GLU A 167 2.51 -10.77 18.19
C GLU A 167 3.37 -11.14 19.42
N ASP A 168 3.90 -12.36 19.48
CA ASP A 168 4.72 -12.93 20.56
C ASP A 168 6.24 -12.61 20.45
N GLU A 169 6.74 -12.07 19.33
CA GLU A 169 8.16 -11.64 19.18
C GLU A 169 8.32 -10.11 19.06
N ARG A 170 7.44 -9.32 19.66
CA ARG A 170 7.88 -7.98 20.09
C ARG A 170 9.02 -8.20 21.10
N PRO A 171 10.24 -7.66 20.87
CA PRO A 171 11.31 -7.78 21.85
C PRO A 171 10.79 -7.25 23.17
N ASP A 172 10.77 -8.12 24.16
CA ASP A 172 10.36 -7.85 25.51
C ASP A 172 11.40 -6.91 26.15
N VAL A 173 11.35 -5.62 25.84
CA VAL A 173 12.21 -4.61 26.48
C VAL A 173 11.60 -4.16 27.83
N LEU A 174 10.42 -4.65 28.22
CA LEU A 174 9.69 -4.15 29.39
C LEU A 174 9.01 -5.17 30.32
N ALA A 175 9.15 -6.50 30.16
CA ALA A 175 8.72 -7.43 31.22
C ALA A 175 9.67 -7.41 32.43
N SER A 176 9.36 -6.55 33.39
CA SER A 176 9.75 -6.71 34.77
C SER A 176 9.17 -8.00 35.36
N GLY A 177 10.05 -8.96 35.68
CA GLY A 177 9.80 -10.00 36.70
C GLY A 177 10.05 -11.45 36.25
N PRO A 178 10.79 -12.27 37.01
CA PRO A 178 11.00 -13.69 36.72
C PRO A 178 9.75 -14.48 37.13
N GLY A 179 8.77 -14.58 36.23
CA GLY A 179 7.63 -15.49 36.34
C GLY A 179 7.81 -16.73 35.45
N PRO A 180 7.39 -17.93 35.89
CA PRO A 180 7.48 -19.13 35.06
C PRO A 180 6.55 -19.03 33.84
N LYS A 181 7.13 -19.25 32.65
CA LYS A 181 6.39 -19.29 31.37
C LYS A 181 5.41 -20.49 31.37
N PRO A 182 4.16 -20.34 30.91
CA PRO A 182 3.24 -21.47 30.76
C PRO A 182 3.80 -22.46 29.71
N GLN A 183 3.82 -23.74 30.03
CA GLN A 183 4.12 -24.80 29.07
C GLN A 183 2.93 -24.93 28.11
N LEU A 184 3.14 -24.59 26.83
CA LEU A 184 2.14 -24.74 25.79
C LEU A 184 2.13 -26.19 25.27
N ASN A 185 0.94 -26.72 25.06
CA ASN A 185 0.72 -28.12 24.71
C ASN A 185 1.04 -28.32 23.21
N ASN A 186 1.75 -29.40 22.86
CA ASN A 186 2.22 -29.70 21.50
C ASN A 186 1.12 -29.86 20.41
N GLN A 187 -0.16 -29.71 20.74
CA GLN A 187 -1.27 -29.75 19.77
C GLN A 187 -1.69 -28.36 19.25
N GLU A 188 -1.25 -27.26 19.86
CA GLU A 188 -1.52 -25.89 19.38
C GLU A 188 -0.43 -25.38 18.40
N ALA A 189 0.69 -26.10 18.30
CA ALA A 189 1.82 -25.74 17.43
C ALA A 189 1.56 -25.94 15.93
N GLU A 190 0.57 -26.75 15.55
CA GLU A 190 0.27 -27.07 14.13
C GLU A 190 -0.68 -26.06 13.45
N GLN A 191 -1.20 -25.04 14.14
CA GLN A 191 -2.18 -24.06 13.60
C GLN A 191 -1.70 -22.61 13.50
N LYS A 192 -0.44 -22.31 13.84
CA LYS A 192 0.14 -20.96 13.74
C LYS A 192 0.85 -20.74 12.40
N GLN A 193 0.14 -20.95 11.29
CA GLN A 193 0.59 -20.39 10.00
C GLN A 193 0.31 -18.88 10.01
N GLY A 194 1.37 -18.08 9.98
CA GLY A 194 1.31 -16.63 9.81
C GLY A 194 0.63 -16.23 8.49
N LEU A 195 0.16 -14.99 8.39
CA LEU A 195 -0.52 -14.52 7.18
C LEU A 195 0.51 -14.26 6.08
N ASP A 196 0.22 -14.70 4.87
CA ASP A 196 1.12 -14.57 3.73
C ASP A 196 0.33 -14.29 2.45
N ILE A 197 0.54 -13.13 1.85
CA ILE A 197 -0.18 -12.67 0.66
C ILE A 197 0.80 -12.21 -0.43
N ALA A 198 0.35 -12.27 -1.68
CA ALA A 198 1.08 -11.63 -2.77
C ALA A 198 0.94 -10.10 -2.69
N VAL A 199 2.05 -9.40 -2.91
CA VAL A 199 2.11 -7.93 -2.94
C VAL A 199 2.51 -7.46 -4.34
N ASP A 200 1.58 -6.80 -5.03
CA ASP A 200 1.79 -6.22 -6.34
C ASP A 200 2.35 -4.79 -6.22
N ILE A 201 3.26 -4.43 -7.12
CA ILE A 201 3.76 -3.08 -7.30
C ILE A 201 3.32 -2.60 -8.67
N SER A 202 2.66 -1.45 -8.71
CA SER A 202 2.10 -0.90 -9.94
C SER A 202 2.31 0.59 -10.11
N LEU A 203 2.26 0.98 -11.38
CA LEU A 203 2.27 2.37 -11.81
C LEU A 203 0.89 2.77 -12.32
N THR A 204 0.52 4.03 -12.13
CA THR A 204 -0.66 4.61 -12.75
C THR A 204 -0.42 6.02 -13.27
N ALA A 205 -1.04 6.34 -14.41
CA ALA A 205 -1.13 7.69 -14.93
C ALA A 205 -2.50 8.34 -14.65
N LYS A 206 -3.34 7.73 -13.79
CA LYS A 206 -4.64 8.27 -13.42
C LYS A 206 -4.51 9.15 -12.17
N PRO A 207 -4.98 10.41 -12.18
CA PRO A 207 -4.88 11.30 -11.03
C PRO A 207 -5.96 11.02 -9.97
N PHE A 208 -7.15 10.55 -10.37
CA PHE A 208 -8.31 10.43 -9.48
C PHE A 208 -8.59 8.98 -9.07
N PHE A 209 -9.06 8.79 -7.83
CA PHE A 209 -9.36 7.47 -7.25
C PHE A 209 -10.38 6.66 -8.05
N HIS A 210 -11.45 7.29 -8.55
CA HIS A 210 -12.46 6.61 -9.35
C HIS A 210 -11.90 6.08 -10.69
N GLU A 211 -10.97 6.82 -11.31
CA GLU A 211 -10.28 6.38 -12.52
C GLU A 211 -9.25 5.28 -12.23
N LYS A 212 -8.48 5.39 -11.14
CA LYS A 212 -7.56 4.35 -10.68
C LYS A 212 -8.33 3.04 -10.42
N SER A 213 -9.45 3.14 -9.68
CA SER A 213 -10.33 2.01 -9.39
C SER A 213 -10.87 1.34 -10.65
N ARG A 214 -11.31 2.13 -11.62
CA ARG A 214 -11.76 1.61 -12.92
C ARG A 214 -10.63 0.87 -13.64
N ALA A 215 -9.45 1.48 -13.73
CA ALA A 215 -8.30 0.89 -14.41
C ALA A 215 -7.85 -0.44 -13.76
N MET A 216 -7.88 -0.53 -12.43
CA MET A 216 -7.61 -1.79 -11.70
C MET A 216 -8.66 -2.87 -11.98
N ALA A 217 -9.95 -2.49 -12.03
CA ALA A 217 -11.03 -3.43 -12.33
C ALA A 217 -11.02 -3.92 -13.78
N GLU A 218 -10.60 -3.06 -14.71
CA GLU A 218 -10.49 -3.36 -16.14
C GLU A 218 -9.19 -4.11 -16.50
N SER A 219 -8.21 -4.17 -15.60
CA SER A 219 -6.90 -4.78 -15.86
C SER A 219 -7.00 -6.29 -16.10
N GLU A 220 -6.50 -6.73 -17.25
CA GLU A 220 -6.40 -8.15 -17.60
C GLU A 220 -5.46 -8.92 -16.68
N PHE A 221 -4.53 -8.24 -16.01
CA PHE A 221 -3.65 -8.86 -15.00
C PHE A 221 -4.46 -9.53 -13.89
N TYR A 222 -5.58 -8.93 -13.47
CA TYR A 222 -6.44 -9.48 -12.41
C TYR A 222 -7.60 -10.33 -12.93
N LYS A 223 -7.67 -10.60 -14.24
CA LYS A 223 -8.69 -11.44 -14.87
C LYS A 223 -8.04 -12.65 -15.54
N PRO A 224 -7.50 -13.60 -14.77
CA PRO A 224 -7.01 -14.84 -15.37
C PRO A 224 -8.15 -15.55 -16.11
N PRO A 225 -7.84 -16.36 -17.13
CA PRO A 225 -8.85 -17.10 -17.87
C PRO A 225 -9.71 -17.91 -16.91
N PRO A 226 -11.06 -17.84 -17.01
CA PRO A 226 -11.91 -18.64 -16.15
C PRO A 226 -11.58 -20.12 -16.34
N PRO A 227 -11.54 -20.93 -15.27
CA PRO A 227 -11.50 -22.38 -15.42
C PRO A 227 -12.71 -22.81 -16.26
N GLU A 228 -12.52 -23.80 -17.14
CA GLU A 228 -13.51 -24.26 -18.11
C GLU A 228 -14.92 -24.35 -17.49
N GLN A 229 -15.83 -23.53 -18.05
CA GLN A 229 -17.28 -23.45 -17.85
C GLN A 229 -17.85 -23.90 -16.47
N LYS A 230 -18.18 -22.92 -15.63
CA LYS A 230 -19.36 -23.03 -14.75
C LYS A 230 -20.47 -22.16 -15.33
N GLU A 231 -21.41 -22.78 -16.05
CA GLU A 231 -22.66 -22.11 -16.45
C GLU A 231 -23.44 -21.70 -15.19
N GLY A 232 -23.88 -20.44 -15.14
CA GLY A 232 -24.84 -19.95 -14.14
C GLY A 232 -24.28 -19.40 -12.82
N GLY A 233 -22.97 -19.13 -12.71
CA GLY A 233 -22.38 -18.47 -11.54
C GLY A 233 -22.68 -16.97 -11.45
N LYS A 234 -22.84 -16.44 -10.22
CA LYS A 234 -22.80 -14.99 -9.94
C LYS A 234 -21.57 -14.37 -10.60
N GLU A 235 -21.69 -13.15 -11.13
CA GLU A 235 -20.56 -12.39 -11.68
C GLU A 235 -19.43 -12.36 -10.64
N ASP A 236 -18.30 -12.98 -10.98
CA ASP A 236 -17.11 -13.00 -10.13
C ASP A 236 -16.56 -11.58 -10.09
N THR A 237 -16.75 -10.88 -8.99
CA THR A 237 -16.40 -9.45 -8.86
C THR A 237 -15.30 -9.29 -7.82
N MET A 238 -14.31 -8.46 -8.15
CA MET A 238 -13.20 -8.12 -7.25
C MET A 238 -13.57 -6.88 -6.43
N GLU A 239 -13.75 -7.03 -5.11
CA GLU A 239 -13.93 -5.88 -4.21
C GLU A 239 -12.59 -5.19 -3.98
N GLN A 240 -12.55 -3.87 -4.13
CA GLN A 240 -11.37 -3.07 -3.84
C GLN A 240 -11.46 -2.47 -2.44
N VAL A 241 -10.41 -2.56 -1.64
CA VAL A 241 -10.31 -1.89 -0.34
C VAL A 241 -9.23 -0.83 -0.43
N ILE A 242 -9.63 0.42 -0.63
CA ILE A 242 -8.70 1.54 -0.79
C ILE A 242 -8.31 2.07 0.59
N LEU A 243 -7.02 2.01 0.89
CA LEU A 243 -6.44 2.52 2.11
C LEU A 243 -6.18 4.02 1.97
N ALA A 244 -6.77 4.82 2.85
CA ALA A 244 -6.64 6.28 2.81
C ALA A 244 -6.40 6.87 4.21
N GLY A 245 -5.66 7.98 4.26
CA GLY A 245 -5.64 8.85 5.44
C GLY A 245 -6.88 9.75 5.47
N TYR A 246 -7.17 10.31 6.65
CA TYR A 246 -8.26 11.27 6.83
C TYR A 246 -8.17 12.45 5.85
N ASP A 247 -6.99 13.02 5.64
CA ASP A 247 -6.76 14.13 4.69
C ASP A 247 -7.08 13.75 3.23
N THR A 248 -6.82 12.51 2.85
CA THR A 248 -7.18 11.98 1.52
C THR A 248 -8.68 11.79 1.38
N LEU A 249 -9.38 11.38 2.44
CA LEU A 249 -10.83 11.27 2.44
C LEU A 249 -11.51 12.62 2.18
N ILE A 250 -11.03 13.69 2.81
CA ILE A 250 -11.50 15.07 2.54
C ILE A 250 -11.36 15.42 1.07
N ARG A 251 -10.24 15.05 0.45
CA ARG A 251 -10.03 15.28 -0.99
C ARG A 251 -10.97 14.45 -1.85
N ILE A 252 -11.23 13.18 -1.51
CA ILE A 252 -12.16 12.32 -2.25
C ILE A 252 -13.55 12.94 -2.30
N PHE A 253 -14.03 13.52 -1.20
CA PHE A 253 -15.35 14.15 -1.10
C PHE A 253 -15.38 15.62 -1.48
N ASN A 254 -14.34 16.15 -2.13
CA ASN A 254 -14.33 17.53 -2.60
C ASN A 254 -14.85 17.62 -4.06
N PRO A 255 -15.99 18.28 -4.31
CA PRO A 255 -16.60 18.37 -5.65
C PRO A 255 -15.68 18.92 -6.74
N LYS A 256 -14.70 19.74 -6.38
CA LYS A 256 -13.77 20.36 -7.36
C LYS A 256 -12.99 19.35 -8.21
N TYR A 257 -12.84 18.11 -7.74
CA TYR A 257 -12.10 17.06 -8.47
C TYR A 257 -12.95 16.29 -9.50
N TYR A 258 -14.25 16.57 -9.59
CA TYR A 258 -15.18 15.86 -10.48
C TYR A 258 -15.67 16.72 -11.65
N GLY A 259 -15.17 17.96 -11.75
CA GLY A 259 -15.59 18.95 -12.75
C GLY A 259 -16.54 19.99 -12.17
N PRO A 260 -16.77 21.11 -12.89
CA PRO A 260 -17.70 22.13 -12.43
C PRO A 260 -19.13 21.58 -12.37
N PRO A 261 -19.96 21.99 -11.38
CA PRO A 261 -21.39 21.77 -11.46
C PRO A 261 -21.93 22.40 -12.76
N PRO A 262 -22.97 21.84 -13.40
CA PRO A 262 -23.45 22.33 -14.67
C PRO A 262 -24.04 23.74 -14.53
N THR A 263 -23.26 24.76 -14.88
CA THR A 263 -23.71 26.15 -14.99
C THR A 263 -23.35 26.68 -16.37
N SER A 264 -24.18 26.32 -17.34
CA SER A 264 -24.26 26.87 -18.71
C SER A 264 -23.00 26.89 -19.61
N VAL A 265 -23.31 26.73 -20.90
CA VAL A 265 -22.48 26.89 -22.09
C VAL A 265 -21.50 28.06 -21.97
N THR A 266 -20.21 27.76 -21.81
CA THR A 266 -19.06 28.24 -22.62
C THR A 266 -17.76 28.05 -21.83
N GLN A 267 -16.95 27.06 -22.26
CA GLN A 267 -15.47 26.89 -22.16
C GLN A 267 -14.79 27.11 -20.78
N VAL A 268 -13.88 26.25 -20.29
CA VAL A 268 -12.48 26.07 -20.75
C VAL A 268 -11.89 24.80 -20.09
N ALA A 269 -10.90 24.19 -20.77
CA ALA A 269 -9.92 23.17 -20.33
C ALA A 269 -10.32 21.68 -20.33
N THR A 270 -10.07 21.09 -21.50
CA THR A 270 -9.63 19.71 -21.75
C THR A 270 -8.80 19.08 -20.60
N GLN A 271 -9.45 18.30 -19.73
CA GLN A 271 -8.91 17.08 -19.07
C GLN A 271 -9.94 16.40 -18.12
N ILE A 272 -11.09 17.03 -17.83
CA ILE A 272 -12.11 16.51 -16.89
C ILE A 272 -13.35 15.93 -17.62
N ARG A 273 -13.23 15.56 -18.90
CA ARG A 273 -14.39 15.09 -19.71
C ARG A 273 -14.75 13.61 -19.54
N HIS A 274 -14.09 12.85 -18.67
CA HIS A 274 -14.27 11.39 -18.67
C HIS A 274 -15.38 10.85 -17.78
N VAL A 275 -16.08 11.68 -17.01
CA VAL A 275 -17.10 11.17 -16.08
C VAL A 275 -18.47 11.81 -16.22
N HIS A 276 -18.55 13.10 -16.57
CA HIS A 276 -19.85 13.74 -16.70
C HIS A 276 -20.49 13.40 -18.05
N ASP A 277 -21.45 12.49 -18.00
CA ASP A 277 -22.42 12.28 -19.06
C ASP A 277 -23.66 13.15 -18.75
N PRO A 278 -23.88 14.25 -19.49
CA PRO A 278 -25.02 15.14 -19.26
C PRO A 278 -26.37 14.46 -19.52
N SER A 279 -26.40 13.29 -20.18
CA SER A 279 -27.61 12.48 -20.35
C SER A 279 -27.94 11.63 -19.12
N LYS A 280 -26.97 11.41 -18.22
CA LYS A 280 -27.16 10.63 -16.99
C LYS A 280 -27.57 11.55 -15.84
N LYS A 281 -28.51 11.06 -15.02
CA LYS A 281 -28.92 11.74 -13.79
C LYS A 281 -27.77 11.80 -12.78
N GLY A 282 -27.77 12.83 -11.93
CA GLY A 282 -26.82 13.01 -10.83
C GLY A 282 -25.67 13.98 -11.15
N THR A 283 -25.02 14.49 -10.10
CA THR A 283 -23.86 15.39 -10.21
C THR A 283 -22.65 14.65 -10.81
N PRO A 284 -21.63 15.36 -11.34
CA PRO A 284 -20.40 14.72 -11.78
C PRO A 284 -19.73 13.86 -10.69
N MET A 285 -19.81 14.31 -9.42
CA MET A 285 -19.32 13.53 -8.28
C MET A 285 -20.14 12.25 -8.10
N GLN A 286 -21.48 12.30 -8.22
CA GLN A 286 -22.32 11.08 -8.12
C GLN A 286 -21.96 10.08 -9.20
N GLN A 287 -21.89 10.52 -10.45
CA GLN A 287 -21.57 9.65 -11.57
C GLN A 287 -20.20 8.97 -11.40
N ALA A 288 -19.22 9.66 -10.81
CA ALA A 288 -17.90 9.12 -10.51
C ALA A 288 -17.90 8.16 -9.32
N LEU A 289 -18.45 8.62 -8.19
CA LEU A 289 -18.33 7.94 -6.92
C LEU A 289 -19.34 6.81 -6.74
N ASP A 290 -20.51 6.85 -7.39
CA ASP A 290 -21.44 5.70 -7.40
C ASP A 290 -20.79 4.48 -8.06
N LEU A 291 -20.15 4.70 -9.21
CA LEU A 291 -19.39 3.65 -9.90
C LEU A 291 -18.19 3.19 -9.07
N PHE A 292 -17.45 4.11 -8.44
CA PHE A 292 -16.37 3.76 -7.55
C PHE A 292 -16.86 2.90 -6.36
N PHE A 293 -17.87 3.35 -5.63
CA PHE A 293 -18.39 2.68 -4.45
C PHE A 293 -19.16 1.40 -4.76
N SER A 294 -19.62 1.20 -6.00
CA SER A 294 -20.18 -0.09 -6.44
C SER A 294 -19.16 -1.23 -6.43
N ARG A 295 -17.85 -0.93 -6.42
CA ARG A 295 -16.77 -1.94 -6.41
C ARG A 295 -15.74 -1.73 -5.29
N ALA A 296 -15.64 -0.52 -4.75
CA ALA A 296 -14.62 -0.15 -3.78
C ALA A 296 -15.22 0.18 -2.41
N LYS A 297 -14.43 -0.06 -1.36
CA LYS A 297 -14.61 0.46 -0.01
C LYS A 297 -13.44 1.38 0.32
N LEU A 298 -13.68 2.41 1.13
CA LEU A 298 -12.63 3.21 1.73
C LEU A 298 -12.38 2.72 3.15
N ARG A 299 -11.14 2.33 3.45
CA ARG A 299 -10.68 2.08 4.81
C ARG A 299 -9.80 3.24 5.23
N VAL A 300 -10.32 4.08 6.11
CA VAL A 300 -9.75 5.39 6.43
C VAL A 300 -9.08 5.33 7.79
N THR A 301 -7.76 5.52 7.79
CA THR A 301 -6.99 5.58 9.03
C THR A 301 -6.98 7.01 9.58
N MET A 302 -7.38 7.15 10.84
CA MET A 302 -7.37 8.44 11.53
C MET A 302 -5.95 8.97 11.72
N ARG A 303 -5.80 10.29 11.71
CA ARG A 303 -4.52 10.97 11.92
C ARG A 303 -4.72 12.09 12.92
N THR A 304 -4.66 11.77 14.21
CA THR A 304 -4.68 12.78 15.28
C THR A 304 -3.36 13.53 15.29
N ASP A 305 -3.34 14.72 14.68
CA ASP A 305 -2.26 15.68 14.78
C ASP A 305 -2.82 17.11 14.81
N ASP A 306 -1.95 18.07 15.06
CA ASP A 306 -2.33 19.48 15.27
C ASP A 306 -2.96 20.13 14.01
N GLU A 307 -2.83 19.51 12.83
CA GLU A 307 -3.33 20.06 11.56
C GLU A 307 -4.80 19.66 11.29
N TRP A 308 -5.21 18.47 11.72
CA TRP A 308 -6.52 17.88 11.37
C TRP A 308 -7.43 17.62 12.57
N GLY A 309 -7.03 18.11 13.74
CA GLY A 309 -7.84 18.04 14.95
C GLY A 309 -7.79 16.67 15.64
N GLY A 310 -8.43 16.61 16.81
CA GLY A 310 -8.49 15.41 17.62
C GLY A 310 -9.38 14.31 17.02
N LYS A 311 -9.31 13.10 17.60
CA LYS A 311 -10.14 11.96 17.19
C LYS A 311 -11.64 12.29 17.13
N ALA A 312 -12.14 12.98 18.16
CA ALA A 312 -13.55 13.35 18.26
C ALA A 312 -13.96 14.32 17.14
N GLU A 313 -13.10 15.28 16.80
CA GLU A 313 -13.36 16.27 15.75
C GLU A 313 -13.38 15.61 14.36
N GLN A 314 -12.45 14.70 14.09
CA GLN A 314 -12.42 13.93 12.84
C GLN A 314 -13.65 13.04 12.67
N MET A 315 -14.08 12.38 13.75
CA MET A 315 -15.29 11.56 13.74
C MET A 315 -16.54 12.42 13.53
N ALA A 316 -16.69 13.52 14.27
CA ALA A 316 -17.83 14.41 14.15
C ALA A 316 -17.94 15.04 12.75
N TYR A 317 -16.81 15.46 12.16
CA TYR A 317 -16.79 15.95 10.78
C TYR A 317 -17.30 14.89 9.82
N LEU A 318 -16.89 13.63 9.99
CA LEU A 318 -17.29 12.56 9.09
C LEU A 318 -18.73 12.12 9.26
N GLU A 319 -19.22 12.03 10.48
CA GLU A 319 -20.64 11.80 10.74
C GLU A 319 -21.50 12.89 10.11
N SER A 320 -21.06 14.15 10.21
CA SER A 320 -21.70 15.28 9.53
C SER A 320 -21.62 15.15 8.00
N LEU A 321 -20.44 14.86 7.44
CA LEU A 321 -20.25 14.72 5.99
C LEU A 321 -21.06 13.56 5.39
N LEU A 322 -21.13 12.43 6.10
CA LEU A 322 -21.82 11.20 5.68
C LEU A 322 -23.28 11.15 6.14
N SER A 323 -23.78 12.20 6.78
CA SER A 323 -25.21 12.38 7.03
C SER A 323 -25.97 12.57 5.70
N GLU A 324 -27.28 12.35 5.71
CA GLU A 324 -28.10 12.59 4.52
C GLU A 324 -27.97 14.03 4.02
N GLU A 325 -28.03 15.00 4.93
CA GLU A 325 -27.85 16.42 4.60
C GLU A 325 -26.44 16.73 4.10
N GLY A 326 -25.40 16.15 4.73
CA GLY A 326 -24.00 16.35 4.35
C GLY A 326 -23.71 15.84 2.94
N LEU A 327 -24.14 14.61 2.66
CA LEU A 327 -24.02 14.00 1.33
C LEU A 327 -24.81 14.81 0.31
N GLN A 328 -26.04 15.22 0.62
CA GLN A 328 -26.84 16.04 -0.29
C GLN A 328 -26.15 17.38 -0.64
N LYS A 329 -25.51 18.04 0.35
CA LYS A 329 -24.78 19.32 0.15
C LYS A 329 -23.61 19.20 -0.82
N ILE A 330 -22.89 18.08 -0.79
CA ILE A 330 -21.78 17.83 -1.73
C ILE A 330 -22.25 17.18 -3.04
N GLY A 331 -23.55 16.94 -3.17
CA GLY A 331 -24.13 16.22 -4.30
C GLY A 331 -23.66 14.78 -4.32
N GLY A 332 -23.84 14.05 -3.22
CA GLY A 332 -23.46 12.65 -3.03
C GLY A 332 -24.65 11.71 -2.79
N SER A 333 -24.38 10.42 -2.72
CA SER A 333 -25.41 9.37 -2.61
C SER A 333 -25.42 8.71 -1.22
N LYS A 334 -26.61 8.48 -0.66
CA LYS A 334 -26.80 7.93 0.70
C LYS A 334 -26.04 6.63 0.97
N GLY A 335 -25.94 5.73 -0.02
CA GLY A 335 -25.27 4.44 0.11
C GLY A 335 -23.74 4.50 0.25
N TRP A 336 -23.11 5.66 0.09
CA TRP A 336 -21.65 5.80 0.23
C TRP A 336 -21.17 5.57 1.66
N LYS A 337 -22.01 5.92 2.65
CA LYS A 337 -21.71 5.72 4.07
C LYS A 337 -21.37 4.26 4.37
N ASP A 338 -22.11 3.32 3.80
CA ASP A 338 -21.93 1.87 4.04
C ASP A 338 -20.65 1.30 3.39
N ARG A 339 -19.96 2.13 2.59
CA ARG A 339 -18.73 1.76 1.89
C ARG A 339 -17.49 2.43 2.49
N ILE A 340 -17.64 3.11 3.64
CA ILE A 340 -16.56 3.81 4.32
C ILE A 340 -16.42 3.22 5.72
N GLU A 341 -15.21 2.77 6.03
CA GLU A 341 -14.84 2.25 7.34
C GLU A 341 -13.77 3.14 7.94
N MET A 342 -14.01 3.62 9.17
CA MET A 342 -13.02 4.33 9.95
C MET A 342 -12.25 3.36 10.83
N VAL A 343 -10.92 3.47 10.79
CA VAL A 343 -10.03 2.68 11.65
C VAL A 343 -9.18 3.61 12.48
N GLU A 344 -9.08 3.29 13.76
CA GLU A 344 -8.18 3.95 14.68
C GLU A 344 -6.75 3.49 14.42
N ARG A 345 -5.80 4.40 14.62
CA ARG A 345 -4.41 4.00 14.70
C ARG A 345 -4.27 3.18 15.99
N LEU A 346 -3.90 1.90 15.85
CA LEU A 346 -3.40 1.10 16.98
C LEU A 346 -2.08 1.75 17.44
N THR A 347 -2.17 2.71 18.34
CA THR A 347 -1.03 3.19 19.12
C THR A 347 -0.99 2.31 20.36
N GLU A 348 -0.21 1.24 20.31
CA GLU A 348 0.05 0.38 21.47
C GLU A 348 0.80 1.12 22.58
N GLU A 349 1.37 2.28 22.28
CA GLU A 349 1.96 3.15 23.28
C GLU A 349 1.13 4.43 23.38
N ARG A 350 0.43 4.59 24.51
CA ARG A 350 -0.22 5.85 24.90
C ARG A 350 0.80 7.00 25.09
N ASP A 351 2.11 6.73 24.98
CA ASP A 351 3.21 7.68 25.19
C ASP A 351 4.12 7.94 23.97
N SER A 352 3.93 7.25 22.82
CA SER A 352 4.76 7.54 21.65
C SER A 352 4.23 8.80 20.93
N THR A 353 4.75 9.96 21.29
CA THR A 353 4.41 11.26 20.67
C THR A 353 4.99 11.44 19.25
N GLU A 354 5.74 10.47 18.72
CA GLU A 354 6.46 10.61 17.46
C GLU A 354 5.52 10.39 16.26
N VAL A 355 5.06 11.50 15.65
CA VAL A 355 4.25 11.50 14.43
C VAL A 355 5.04 10.86 13.28
N VAL A 356 4.58 9.70 12.79
CA VAL A 356 5.24 9.01 11.67
C VAL A 356 4.77 9.58 10.34
N SER A 357 5.66 10.26 9.60
CA SER A 357 5.39 10.77 8.24
C SER A 357 6.60 10.66 7.33
N SER A 358 6.38 10.58 6.01
CA SER A 358 7.49 10.58 5.04
C SER A 358 8.34 11.85 5.15
N THR A 359 7.74 12.98 5.54
CA THR A 359 8.48 14.24 5.77
C THR A 359 9.46 14.12 6.93
N TYR A 360 9.07 13.48 8.05
CA TYR A 360 9.99 13.25 9.16
C TYR A 360 11.06 12.21 8.82
N ALA A 361 10.71 11.16 8.07
CA ALA A 361 11.69 10.18 7.60
C ALA A 361 12.78 10.84 6.73
N ARG A 362 12.38 11.72 5.80
CA ARG A 362 13.34 12.49 4.99
C ARG A 362 14.23 13.39 5.83
N LYS A 363 13.68 14.12 6.81
CA LYS A 363 14.45 14.97 7.72
C LYS A 363 15.45 14.18 8.57
N ALA A 364 15.07 12.98 9.01
CA ALA A 364 15.98 12.10 9.76
C ALA A 364 17.13 11.61 8.87
N ALA A 365 16.84 11.18 7.65
CA ALA A 365 17.85 10.75 6.67
C ALA A 365 18.77 11.90 6.23
N GLU A 366 18.21 13.10 6.01
CA GLU A 366 18.96 14.33 5.67
C GLU A 366 20.04 14.66 6.72
N ARG A 367 19.77 14.37 7.99
CA ARG A 367 20.68 14.60 9.12
C ARG A 367 21.51 13.37 9.50
N GLU A 368 21.41 12.30 8.71
CA GLU A 368 22.04 11.01 9.01
C GLU A 368 21.66 10.46 10.41
N GLU A 369 20.48 10.81 10.92
CA GLU A 369 19.92 10.31 12.19
C GLU A 369 19.34 8.89 12.00
N TRP A 370 20.17 7.92 11.63
CA TRP A 370 19.73 6.57 11.21
C TRP A 370 18.88 5.83 12.25
N GLY A 371 19.20 5.99 13.54
CA GLY A 371 18.40 5.41 14.63
C GLY A 371 16.98 5.98 14.68
N LYS A 372 16.81 7.28 14.39
CA LYS A 372 15.49 7.92 14.29
C LYS A 372 14.78 7.50 13.01
N LEU A 373 15.50 7.40 11.89
CA LEU A 373 14.93 6.88 10.64
C LEU A 373 14.35 5.47 10.86
N GLY A 374 15.05 4.60 11.59
CA GLY A 374 14.59 3.25 11.94
C GLY A 374 13.29 3.20 12.75
N ARG A 375 12.91 4.28 13.45
CA ARG A 375 11.60 4.41 14.13
C ARG A 375 10.50 4.96 13.22
N LEU A 376 10.82 5.39 12.00
CA LEU A 376 9.89 6.04 11.07
C LEU A 376 9.59 5.16 9.84
N VAL A 377 10.51 4.27 9.44
CA VAL A 377 10.36 3.40 8.26
C VAL A 377 10.61 1.94 8.62
N SER A 378 10.16 1.01 7.76
CA SER A 378 10.41 -0.42 7.98
C SER A 378 11.89 -0.78 7.74
N PRO A 379 12.40 -1.89 8.31
CA PRO A 379 13.83 -2.20 8.28
C PRO A 379 14.44 -2.26 6.88
N GLY A 380 13.76 -2.87 5.90
CA GLY A 380 14.22 -2.95 4.51
C GLY A 380 14.27 -1.59 3.83
N VAL A 381 13.29 -0.72 4.10
CA VAL A 381 13.26 0.65 3.59
C VAL A 381 14.38 1.49 4.20
N GLY A 382 14.60 1.39 5.52
CA GLY A 382 15.68 2.09 6.23
C GLY A 382 17.05 1.73 5.68
N LYS A 383 17.33 0.43 5.52
CA LYS A 383 18.57 -0.09 4.92
C LYS A 383 18.78 0.40 3.48
N TRP A 384 17.70 0.50 2.69
CA TRP A 384 17.79 1.04 1.33
C TRP A 384 18.17 2.51 1.33
N ILE A 385 17.50 3.33 2.15
CA ILE A 385 17.77 4.77 2.28
C ILE A 385 19.22 5.02 2.71
N GLU A 386 19.68 4.36 3.78
CA GLU A 386 21.05 4.47 4.27
C GLU A 386 22.07 4.01 3.23
N GLY A 387 21.82 2.85 2.61
CA GLY A 387 22.74 2.24 1.65
C GLY A 387 22.90 3.01 0.35
N GLU A 388 21.84 3.65 -0.15
CA GLU A 388 21.86 4.50 -1.35
C GLU A 388 22.06 5.99 -1.02
N ARG A 389 22.27 6.32 0.27
CA ARG A 389 22.39 7.70 0.79
C ARG A 389 21.25 8.62 0.30
N LEU A 390 20.04 8.09 0.24
CA LEU A 390 18.87 8.86 -0.19
C LEU A 390 18.56 9.96 0.82
N TYR A 391 18.17 11.14 0.31
CA TYR A 391 17.79 12.33 1.09
C TYR A 391 18.91 13.03 1.85
N VAL A 392 20.14 12.50 1.83
CA VAL A 392 21.30 13.16 2.42
C VAL A 392 21.63 14.41 1.60
N VAL A 393 21.90 15.52 2.28
CA VAL A 393 22.40 16.74 1.63
C VAL A 393 23.92 16.73 1.76
N ASP A 394 24.62 16.71 0.63
CA ASP A 394 26.06 16.95 0.61
C ASP A 394 26.30 18.43 0.98
N VAL A 395 26.57 18.70 2.26
CA VAL A 395 27.08 20.00 2.67
C VAL A 395 28.51 20.09 2.12
N ARG A 396 28.67 20.78 0.99
CA ARG A 396 30.02 21.11 0.51
C ARG A 396 30.68 22.01 1.56
N PRO A 397 31.96 21.78 1.92
CA PRO A 397 32.69 22.69 2.80
C PRO A 397 32.81 24.05 2.07
N GLY A 398 31.99 25.02 2.45
CA GLY A 398 31.96 26.35 1.83
C GLY A 398 30.61 27.07 1.84
N ASP A 399 29.48 26.37 2.05
CA ASP A 399 28.14 26.99 2.05
C ASP A 399 27.65 27.40 3.46
N VAL A 400 28.58 27.68 4.39
CA VAL A 400 28.26 28.30 5.69
C VAL A 400 28.92 29.69 5.70
N ASP A 401 28.15 30.69 5.26
CA ASP A 401 28.41 32.10 5.55
C ASP A 401 27.58 32.53 6.77
#